data_AF-A0A2B4FCK1-F1
#
_entry.id   AF-A0A2B4FCK1-F1
#
_cell.length_a   1.000
_cell.length_b   1.000
_cell.length_c   1.000
_cell.angle_alpha   90.00
_cell.angle_beta   90.00
_cell.angle_gamma   90.00
#
_symmetry.space_group_name_H-M   'P 1'
#
loop_
_entity.id
_entity.type
_entity.pdbx_description
1 polymer ?
#
loop_
_entity_poly.entity_id
_entity_poly.type
_entity_poly.pdbx_seq_one_letter_code
_entity_poly.pdbx_strand_id
1 'polypeptide(L)'
;MPRLGTGLEKENYTMALQQGKYMKKSRRNLYIALEELDLVFDESEVIRLQEMWKENKGILEIAKELGRHQLEIAALIIDQADKNKIKSRPMGLGA
;
A
#
# COMPACT_ATOMS: atom_id res chain seq x y z
N MET A 1 35.71 -25.76 -3.08
CA MET A 1 34.59 -25.45 -2.16
C MET A 1 35.17 -25.03 -0.81
N PRO A 2 34.61 -24.02 -0.12
CA PRO A 2 35.00 -23.71 1.25
C PRO A 2 34.61 -24.87 2.18
N ARG A 3 35.46 -25.18 3.17
CA ARG A 3 35.15 -26.15 4.23
C ARG A 3 34.34 -25.45 5.32
N LEU A 4 33.02 -25.54 5.22
CA LEU A 4 32.07 -24.98 6.20
C LEU A 4 31.92 -25.99 7.34
N GLY A 5 32.47 -25.66 8.49
CA GLY A 5 32.65 -26.54 9.66
C GLY A 5 31.40 -26.74 10.49
N THR A 6 30.50 -25.76 10.53
CA THR A 6 29.24 -25.81 11.30
C THR A 6 27.99 -25.77 10.40
N GLY A 7 26.84 -26.16 10.97
CA GLY A 7 25.54 -26.03 10.29
C GLY A 7 25.20 -24.57 9.98
N LEU A 8 25.46 -23.67 10.94
CA LEU A 8 25.26 -22.22 10.82
C LEU A 8 26.09 -21.61 9.68
N GLU A 9 27.35 -22.04 9.50
CA GLU A 9 28.18 -21.62 8.36
C GLU A 9 27.58 -22.04 7.02
N LYS A 10 27.00 -23.25 6.92
CA LYS A 10 26.34 -23.75 5.71
C LYS A 10 25.06 -22.98 5.39
N GLU A 11 24.29 -22.64 6.42
CA GLU A 11 23.09 -21.81 6.31
C GLU A 11 23.44 -20.40 5.84
N ASN A 12 24.38 -19.72 6.52
CA ASN A 12 24.87 -18.39 6.14
C ASN A 12 25.44 -18.35 4.72
N TYR A 13 26.22 -19.35 4.32
CA TYR A 13 26.73 -19.47 2.96
C TYR A 13 25.61 -19.64 1.92
N THR A 14 24.59 -20.44 2.23
CA THR A 14 23.44 -20.65 1.35
C THR A 14 22.60 -19.38 1.21
N MET A 15 22.36 -18.65 2.31
CA MET A 15 21.68 -17.36 2.29
C MET A 15 22.45 -16.34 1.45
N ALA A 16 23.78 -16.24 1.60
CA ALA A 16 24.61 -15.34 0.80
C ALA A 16 24.55 -15.66 -0.71
N LEU A 17 24.58 -16.95 -1.09
CA LEU A 17 24.42 -17.37 -2.48
C LEU A 17 23.03 -17.04 -3.05
N GLN A 18 21.96 -17.22 -2.27
CA GLN A 18 20.61 -16.83 -2.68
C GLN A 18 20.50 -15.31 -2.85
N GLN A 19 21.02 -14.52 -1.91
CA GLN A 19 21.04 -13.06 -2.03
C GLN A 19 21.78 -12.62 -3.29
N GLY A 20 23.01 -13.12 -3.54
CA GLY A 20 23.76 -12.78 -4.75
C GLY A 20 23.08 -13.21 -6.06
N LYS A 21 22.34 -14.33 -6.06
CA LYS A 21 21.64 -14.85 -7.25
C LYS A 21 20.33 -14.10 -7.56
N TYR A 22 19.56 -13.74 -6.53
CA TYR A 22 18.20 -13.21 -6.68
C TYR A 22 18.10 -11.69 -6.40
N MET A 23 18.87 -11.13 -5.46
CA MET A 23 18.90 -9.69 -5.16
C MET A 23 19.83 -8.92 -6.12
N LYS A 24 19.59 -9.07 -7.43
CA LYS A 24 20.43 -8.47 -8.51
C LYS A 24 20.38 -6.94 -8.58
N LYS A 25 19.49 -6.28 -7.81
CA LYS A 25 19.42 -4.83 -7.68
C LYS A 25 19.76 -4.47 -6.25
N SER A 26 20.94 -3.87 -6.04
CA SER A 26 21.21 -3.07 -4.84
C SER A 26 20.22 -1.92 -4.81
N ARG A 27 19.14 -2.10 -4.04
CA ARG A 27 18.16 -1.06 -3.77
C ARG A 27 18.81 -0.05 -2.82
N ARG A 28 19.45 0.96 -3.41
CA ARG A 28 19.87 2.17 -2.70
C ARG A 28 18.66 2.74 -1.94
N ASN A 29 18.91 3.23 -0.72
CA ASN A 29 17.98 3.79 0.26
C ASN A 29 16.55 3.95 -0.27
N LEU A 30 15.71 2.97 0.05
CA LEU A 30 14.31 2.94 -0.37
C LEU A 30 13.54 4.00 0.41
N TYR A 31 12.82 4.84 -0.31
CA TYR A 31 11.67 5.56 0.22
C TYR A 31 10.42 4.81 -0.23
N ILE A 32 9.60 4.40 0.72
CA ILE A 32 8.30 3.78 0.48
C ILE A 32 7.26 4.84 0.84
N ALA A 33 6.55 5.35 -0.15
CA ALA A 33 5.48 6.31 0.10
C ALA A 33 4.30 5.59 0.78
N LEU A 34 3.73 6.23 1.80
CA LEU A 34 2.57 5.74 2.55
C LEU A 34 2.82 4.43 3.34
N GLU A 35 4.08 4.13 3.72
CA GLU A 35 4.44 2.92 4.48
C GLU A 35 3.73 2.84 5.84
N GLU A 36 3.42 3.99 6.45
CA GLU A 36 2.77 4.10 7.75
C GLU A 36 1.23 4.06 7.70
N LEU A 37 0.63 3.92 6.51
CA LEU A 37 -0.82 3.90 6.32
C LEU A 37 -1.38 2.49 6.21
N ASP A 38 -2.55 2.26 6.81
CA ASP A 38 -3.29 1.02 6.61
C ASP A 38 -4.20 1.13 5.37
N LEU A 39 -3.73 0.53 4.28
CA LEU A 39 -4.47 0.43 3.02
C LEU A 39 -5.28 -0.87 2.90
N VAL A 40 -5.47 -1.60 4.01
CA VAL A 40 -6.39 -2.74 4.10
C VAL A 40 -7.73 -2.26 4.63
N PHE A 41 -8.75 -2.32 3.77
CA PHE A 41 -10.11 -1.89 4.10
C PHE A 41 -11.05 -3.09 4.21
N ASP A 42 -11.97 -3.05 5.16
CA ASP A 42 -13.09 -3.98 5.20
C ASP A 42 -14.11 -3.65 4.09
N GLU A 43 -14.82 -4.64 3.57
CA GLU A 43 -15.81 -4.44 2.50
C GLU A 43 -16.91 -3.43 2.91
N SER A 44 -17.27 -3.35 4.20
CA SER A 44 -18.24 -2.38 4.70
C SER A 44 -17.72 -0.94 4.65
N GLU A 45 -16.43 -0.70 4.93
CA GLU A 45 -15.80 0.63 4.77
C GLU A 45 -15.79 1.05 3.30
N VAL A 46 -15.50 0.10 2.41
CA VAL A 46 -15.48 0.30 0.96
C VAL A 46 -16.88 0.65 0.43
N ILE A 47 -17.93 -0.04 0.90
CA ILE A 47 -19.33 0.28 0.57
C ILE A 47 -19.71 1.65 1.14
N ARG A 48 -19.41 1.92 2.41
CA ARG A 48 -19.75 3.18 3.08
C ARG A 48 -19.08 4.39 2.41
N LEU A 49 -17.81 4.27 2.01
CA LEU A 49 -17.13 5.28 1.21
C LEU A 49 -17.87 5.54 -0.11
N GLN A 50 -18.35 4.51 -0.79
CA GLN A 50 -19.11 4.68 -2.03
C GLN A 50 -20.48 5.33 -1.82
N GLU A 51 -21.10 5.25 -0.64
CA GLU A 51 -22.37 5.91 -0.28
C GLU A 51 -22.19 7.40 0.06
N MET A 52 -21.07 7.75 0.70
CA MET A 52 -20.70 9.12 1.02
C MET A 52 -20.10 9.86 -0.19
N TRP A 53 -19.34 9.15 -1.02
CA TRP A 53 -19.27 9.45 -2.45
C TRP A 53 -20.67 9.22 -3.06
N LYS A 54 -21.03 9.78 -4.22
CA LYS A 54 -22.45 10.03 -4.60
C LYS A 54 -23.12 11.12 -3.73
N GLU A 55 -23.21 10.99 -2.40
CA GLU A 55 -23.78 12.01 -1.47
C GLU A 55 -23.03 13.36 -1.41
N ASN A 56 -21.93 13.50 -2.16
CA ASN A 56 -21.08 14.71 -2.21
C ASN A 56 -20.36 15.07 -0.91
N LYS A 57 -20.16 14.08 -0.03
CA LYS A 57 -19.22 14.16 1.09
C LYS A 57 -17.78 14.32 0.62
N GLY A 58 -17.02 15.16 1.32
CA GLY A 58 -15.59 15.36 1.11
C GLY A 58 -14.72 14.31 1.81
N ILE A 59 -13.44 14.23 1.42
CA ILE A 59 -12.45 13.28 1.97
C ILE A 59 -12.38 13.35 3.50
N LEU A 60 -12.39 14.56 4.07
CA LEU A 60 -12.32 14.78 5.53
C LEU A 60 -13.56 14.28 6.27
N GLU A 61 -14.76 14.40 5.67
CA GLU A 61 -15.99 13.86 6.27
C GLU A 61 -15.98 12.34 6.26
N ILE A 62 -15.53 11.72 5.15
CA ILE A 62 -15.43 10.27 5.00
C ILE A 62 -14.38 9.69 5.95
N ALA A 63 -13.20 10.33 6.05
CA ALA A 63 -12.16 9.94 6.99
C ALA A 63 -12.62 10.00 8.45
N LYS A 64 -13.39 11.04 8.81
CA LYS A 64 -13.97 11.18 10.14
C LYS A 64 -15.03 10.12 10.44
N GLU A 65 -15.91 9.80 9.49
CA GLU A 65 -16.93 8.76 9.64
C GLU A 65 -16.30 7.37 9.84
N LEU A 66 -15.31 7.03 9.00
CA LEU A 66 -14.66 5.72 9.02
C LEU A 66 -13.58 5.58 10.10
N GLY A 67 -13.21 6.67 10.79
CA GLY A 67 -12.12 6.67 11.76
C GLY A 67 -10.72 6.44 11.16
N ARG A 68 -10.57 6.70 9.85
CA ARG A 68 -9.37 6.43 9.04
C ARG A 68 -8.55 7.70 8.77
N HIS A 69 -7.31 7.54 8.36
CA HIS A 69 -6.47 8.66 7.97
C HIS A 69 -6.90 9.23 6.59
N GLN A 70 -6.84 10.54 6.42
CA GLN A 70 -7.29 11.22 5.19
C GLN A 70 -6.59 10.73 3.91
N LEU A 71 -5.34 10.27 4.01
CA LEU A 71 -4.58 9.75 2.87
C LEU A 71 -4.96 8.30 2.52
N GLU A 72 -5.42 7.50 3.49
CA GLU A 72 -5.98 6.16 3.24
C GLU A 72 -7.26 6.29 2.40
N ILE A 73 -8.14 7.21 2.81
CA ILE A 73 -9.36 7.55 2.07
C ILE A 73 -9.05 8.11 0.68
N ALA A 74 -8.02 8.96 0.54
CA ALA A 74 -7.59 9.45 -0.76
C ALA A 74 -7.08 8.31 -1.67
N ALA A 75 -6.28 7.38 -1.14
CA ALA A 75 -5.81 6.21 -1.88
C ALA A 75 -6.96 5.30 -2.32
N LEU A 76 -7.93 5.04 -1.44
CA LEU A 76 -9.12 4.25 -1.76
C LEU A 76 -10.02 4.94 -2.80
N ILE A 77 -10.12 6.27 -2.80
CA ILE A 77 -10.83 7.03 -3.84
C ILE A 77 -10.14 6.87 -5.21
N ILE A 78 -8.81 6.92 -5.27
CA ILE A 78 -8.06 6.71 -6.52
C ILE A 78 -8.34 5.31 -7.07
N ASP A 79 -8.19 4.28 -6.23
CA ASP A 79 -8.45 2.87 -6.58
C ASP A 79 -9.88 2.64 -7.07
N GLN A 80 -10.88 3.20 -6.39
CA GLN A 80 -12.28 3.04 -6.74
C GLN A 80 -12.69 3.85 -7.99
N ALA A 81 -11.99 4.95 -8.28
CA ALA A 81 -12.18 5.71 -9.52
C ALA A 81 -11.60 4.94 -10.72
N ASP A 82 -10.38 4.39 -10.60
CA ASP A 82 -9.75 3.54 -11.63
C ASP A 82 -10.61 2.30 -11.94
N LYS A 83 -11.14 1.64 -10.90
CA LYS A 83 -12.10 0.53 -11.01
C LYS A 83 -13.49 0.94 -11.50
N ASN A 84 -13.72 2.21 -11.84
CA ASN A 84 -15.00 2.77 -12.30
C ASN A 84 -16.17 2.54 -11.32
N LYS A 85 -15.89 2.35 -10.03
CA LYS A 85 -16.91 2.15 -8.96
C LYS A 85 -17.50 3.47 -8.48
N ILE A 86 -16.73 4.55 -8.59
CA ILE A 86 -17.17 5.91 -8.28
C ILE A 86 -16.91 6.84 -9.47
N LYS A 87 -17.75 7.87 -9.62
CA LYS A 87 -17.53 8.93 -10.61
C LYS A 87 -16.44 9.88 -10.12
N SER A 88 -15.52 10.25 -11.01
CA SER A 88 -14.61 11.37 -10.76
C SER A 88 -15.38 12.66 -10.49
N ARG A 89 -14.81 13.54 -9.65
CA ARG A 89 -15.37 14.83 -9.27
C ARG A 89 -14.39 15.93 -9.67
N PRO A 90 -14.84 17.13 -10.06
CA PRO A 90 -13.97 18.24 -10.48
C PRO A 90 -13.06 18.83 -9.38
N MET A 91 -13.09 18.27 -8.17
CA MET A 91 -12.16 18.57 -7.06
C MET A 91 -11.57 17.27 -6.45
N GLY A 92 -11.46 16.21 -7.26
CA GLY A 92 -10.94 14.90 -6.86
C GLY A 92 -9.66 14.54 -7.60
N LEU A 93 -8.54 15.14 -7.20
CA LEU A 93 -7.17 14.79 -7.65
C LEU A 93 -6.94 14.91 -9.18
N GLY A 94 -7.39 16.02 -9.77
CA GLY A 94 -7.02 16.39 -11.14
C GLY A 94 -7.69 17.69 -11.59
N ALA A 95 -6.86 18.66 -11.98
CA ALA A 95 -7.20 19.78 -12.84
C ALA A 95 -6.39 19.65 -14.13
#